data_AF-A0A2E2B8W8-F1
#
_entry.id   AF-A0A2E2B8W8-F1
#
_cell.length_a   1.000
_cell.length_b   1.000
_cell.length_c   1.000
_cell.angle_alpha   90.00
_cell.angle_beta   90.00
_cell.angle_gamma   90.00
#
_symmetry.space_group_name_H-M   'P 1'
#
loop_
_entity.id
_entity.type
_entity.pdbx_description
1 polymer ?
#
loop_
_entity_poly.entity_id
_entity_poly.type
_entity_poly.pdbx_seq_one_letter_code
_entity_poly.pdbx_strand_id
1 'polypeptide(L)'
;MNDIREELKACGDHVQIDPNVTIHVPHCLSVGNYVNIMQGFHLHEQLRVGRIGDHVTIYPNVFIQGIGELIIDDHVTLYPGVYLSIGRGEKSFIHIGHHSHCAPYAALYGHGGLEIGPYCNIAAHTVFATVGHNHHIVNCPMAQAPGVIGPITLEQDIWIGANATILANTRIAQGCVIGANAVLTKDTQPRGVYMGVPAKRVKDR
;
A
#
# COMPACT_ATOMS: atom_id res chain seq x y z
N MET A 1 27.08 6.73 15.96
CA MET A 1 25.63 6.53 15.68
C MET A 1 25.44 5.03 15.67
N ASN A 2 24.48 4.52 16.45
CA ASN A 2 24.16 3.10 16.39
C ASN A 2 23.62 2.77 14.99
N ASP A 3 23.98 1.60 14.50
CA ASP A 3 23.47 1.08 13.26
C ASP A 3 22.02 0.64 13.48
N ILE A 4 21.07 1.28 12.81
CA ILE A 4 19.63 0.98 12.96
C ILE A 4 19.31 -0.49 12.71
N ARG A 5 20.15 -1.20 11.93
CA ARG A 5 20.04 -2.64 11.67
C ARG A 5 20.12 -3.48 12.94
N GLU A 6 20.91 -3.05 13.94
CA GLU A 6 21.05 -3.74 15.23
C GLU A 6 19.83 -3.53 16.14
N GLU A 7 19.02 -2.51 15.87
CA GLU A 7 17.82 -2.17 16.65
C GLU A 7 16.54 -2.79 16.07
N LEU A 8 16.61 -3.39 14.87
CA LEU A 8 15.49 -4.09 14.24
C LEU A 8 15.09 -5.33 15.04
N LYS A 9 13.82 -5.74 14.92
CA LYS A 9 13.34 -6.99 15.51
C LYS A 9 14.13 -8.20 15.01
N ALA A 10 14.44 -8.18 13.71
CA ALA A 10 15.31 -9.12 13.02
C ALA A 10 15.83 -8.44 11.75
N CYS A 11 17.08 -8.70 11.38
CA CYS A 11 17.71 -8.18 10.17
C CYS A 11 18.41 -9.35 9.46
N GLY A 12 18.07 -9.58 8.20
CA GLY A 12 18.73 -10.57 7.35
C GLY A 12 20.10 -10.12 6.84
N ASP A 13 20.66 -10.93 5.95
CA ASP A 13 21.94 -10.67 5.30
C ASP A 13 21.81 -9.67 4.15
N HIS A 14 22.90 -8.96 3.84
CA HIS A 14 22.95 -8.01 2.71
C HIS A 14 21.91 -6.87 2.77
N VAL A 15 21.53 -6.44 3.98
CA VAL A 15 20.64 -5.29 4.20
C VAL A 15 21.42 -3.98 4.14
N GLN A 16 21.00 -3.10 3.23
CA GLN A 16 21.50 -1.75 3.04
C GLN A 16 20.46 -0.74 3.49
N ILE A 17 20.84 0.14 4.41
CA ILE A 17 20.00 1.24 4.87
C ILE A 17 20.83 2.51 4.74
N ASP A 18 20.36 3.44 3.89
CA ASP A 18 21.02 4.70 3.63
C ASP A 18 21.03 5.61 4.88
N PRO A 19 21.93 6.62 4.93
CA PRO A 19 21.81 7.72 5.87
C PRO A 19 20.46 8.44 5.77
N ASN A 20 19.99 9.04 6.85
CA ASN A 20 18.71 9.76 6.94
C ASN A 20 17.45 8.90 6.74
N VAL A 21 17.58 7.59 6.92
CA VAL A 21 16.43 6.71 7.15
C VAL A 21 15.97 6.86 8.60
N THR A 22 14.67 7.05 8.81
CA THR A 22 14.06 7.13 10.14
C THR A 22 13.09 5.98 10.34
N ILE A 23 13.37 5.12 11.33
CA ILE A 23 12.42 4.15 11.84
C ILE A 23 12.22 4.46 13.32
N HIS A 24 11.04 4.95 13.70
CA HIS A 24 10.81 5.43 15.07
C HIS A 24 10.88 4.31 16.11
N VAL A 25 10.39 3.11 15.77
CA VAL A 25 10.35 1.96 16.68
C VAL A 25 10.91 0.72 15.97
N PRO A 26 12.24 0.62 15.77
CA PRO A 26 12.84 -0.39 14.91
C PRO A 26 12.60 -1.84 15.38
N HIS A 27 12.50 -2.08 16.69
CA HIS A 27 12.25 -3.41 17.27
C HIS A 27 10.85 -3.99 16.97
N CYS A 28 9.98 -3.25 16.27
CA CYS A 28 8.70 -3.78 15.76
C CYS A 28 8.78 -4.31 14.31
N LEU A 29 9.91 -4.09 13.62
CA LEU A 29 10.09 -4.39 12.20
C LEU A 29 11.12 -5.52 12.01
N SER A 30 10.72 -6.57 11.29
CA SER A 30 11.63 -7.59 10.77
C SER A 30 11.93 -7.32 9.31
N VAL A 31 13.21 -7.42 8.92
CA VAL A 31 13.71 -7.19 7.57
C VAL A 31 14.44 -8.44 7.08
N GLY A 32 14.09 -8.92 5.90
CA GLY A 32 14.69 -10.08 5.23
C GLY A 32 16.07 -9.81 4.65
N ASN A 33 16.47 -10.65 3.70
CA ASN A 33 17.77 -10.61 3.03
C ASN A 33 17.73 -9.72 1.78
N TYR A 34 18.88 -9.15 1.41
CA TYR A 34 19.01 -8.35 0.17
C TYR A 34 18.02 -7.19 0.07
N VAL A 35 17.77 -6.51 1.21
CA VAL A 35 16.87 -5.37 1.30
C VAL A 35 17.66 -4.07 1.15
N ASN A 36 17.15 -3.14 0.34
CA ASN A 36 17.69 -1.80 0.25
C ASN A 36 16.64 -0.76 0.66
N ILE A 37 16.96 0.06 1.66
CA ILE A 37 16.12 1.16 2.14
C ILE A 37 16.86 2.48 1.92
N MET A 38 16.41 3.24 0.93
CA MET A 38 17.07 4.47 0.53
C MET A 38 16.68 5.68 1.39
N GLN A 39 17.51 6.72 1.31
CA GLN A 39 17.40 7.95 2.09
C GLN A 39 16.01 8.60 2.09
N GLY A 40 15.64 9.20 3.23
CA GLY A 40 14.33 9.84 3.40
C GLY A 40 13.18 8.85 3.59
N PHE A 41 13.45 7.54 3.75
CA PHE A 41 12.45 6.62 4.26
C PHE A 41 12.05 7.02 5.70
N HIS A 42 10.75 7.09 5.94
CA HIS A 42 10.19 7.37 7.27
C HIS A 42 9.15 6.33 7.64
N LEU A 43 9.42 5.55 8.69
CA LEU A 43 8.42 4.76 9.41
C LEU A 43 8.12 5.45 10.75
N HIS A 44 6.99 6.14 10.80
CA HIS A 44 6.69 7.11 11.85
C HIS A 44 6.27 6.50 13.19
N GLU A 45 5.62 5.32 13.20
CA GLU A 45 4.95 4.78 14.37
C GLU A 45 5.29 3.31 14.64
N GLN A 46 4.89 2.81 15.81
CA GLN A 46 5.04 1.40 16.18
C GLN A 46 3.99 0.55 15.46
N LEU A 47 4.45 -0.30 14.55
CA LEU A 47 3.61 -1.29 13.89
C LEU A 47 3.20 -2.40 14.87
N ARG A 48 1.95 -2.85 14.78
CA ARG A 48 1.51 -4.07 15.48
C ARG A 48 2.21 -5.30 14.90
N VAL A 49 2.37 -5.33 13.58
CA VAL A 49 3.19 -6.31 12.85
C VAL A 49 3.92 -5.56 11.74
N GLY A 50 5.25 -5.59 11.73
CA GLY A 50 6.06 -5.07 10.64
C GLY A 50 6.95 -6.16 10.04
N ARG A 51 6.77 -6.46 8.76
CA ARG A 51 7.62 -7.38 8.01
C ARG A 51 7.96 -6.82 6.63
N ILE A 52 9.25 -6.84 6.30
CA ILE A 52 9.79 -6.67 4.95
C ILE A 52 10.50 -7.97 4.59
N GLY A 53 10.09 -8.59 3.48
CA GLY A 53 10.65 -9.83 2.97
C GLY A 53 12.01 -9.65 2.29
N ASP A 54 12.39 -10.65 1.51
CA ASP A 54 13.68 -10.72 0.82
C ASP A 54 13.64 -9.96 -0.52
N HIS A 55 14.78 -9.44 -0.97
CA HIS A 55 14.92 -8.74 -2.25
C HIS A 55 13.98 -7.54 -2.42
N VAL A 56 13.68 -6.84 -1.32
CA VAL A 56 12.83 -5.64 -1.33
C VAL A 56 13.68 -4.39 -1.56
N THR A 57 13.21 -3.50 -2.44
CA THR A 57 13.81 -2.18 -2.62
C THR A 57 12.81 -1.09 -2.28
N ILE A 58 13.17 -0.23 -1.33
CA ILE A 58 12.43 0.96 -0.95
C ILE A 58 13.23 2.18 -1.41
N TYR A 59 12.73 2.85 -2.44
CA TYR A 59 13.32 4.06 -3.00
C TYR A 59 13.12 5.30 -2.10
N PRO A 60 13.76 6.44 -2.41
CA PRO A 60 13.79 7.59 -1.52
C PRO A 60 12.41 8.17 -1.20
N ASN A 61 12.30 8.76 -0.01
CA ASN A 61 11.12 9.51 0.44
C ASN A 61 9.83 8.70 0.53
N VAL A 62 9.91 7.37 0.69
CA VAL A 62 8.74 6.55 1.05
C VAL A 62 8.37 6.84 2.50
N PHE A 63 7.09 7.14 2.73
CA PHE A 63 6.59 7.54 4.06
C PHE A 63 5.50 6.57 4.51
N ILE A 64 5.64 6.05 5.73
CA ILE A 64 4.74 5.09 6.35
C ILE A 64 4.27 5.62 7.71
N GLN A 65 2.96 5.61 7.93
CA GLN A 65 2.33 5.92 9.21
C GLN A 65 1.21 4.94 9.56
N GLY A 66 0.78 4.99 10.83
CA GLY A 66 -0.18 4.06 11.40
C GLY A 66 0.46 2.95 12.21
N ILE A 67 -0.36 2.30 13.04
CA ILE A 67 0.07 1.28 14.00
C ILE A 67 -0.45 -0.12 13.64
N GLY A 68 -1.09 -0.26 12.49
CA GLY A 68 -1.64 -1.53 12.03
C GLY A 68 -0.56 -2.51 11.57
N GLU A 69 -0.96 -3.42 10.68
CA GLU A 69 -0.05 -4.42 10.12
C GLU A 69 0.53 -3.94 8.78
N LEU A 70 1.83 -4.02 8.64
CA LEU A 70 2.53 -3.84 7.38
C LEU A 70 3.27 -5.12 7.04
N ILE A 71 2.90 -5.71 5.92
CA ILE A 71 3.58 -6.88 5.38
C ILE A 71 3.95 -6.55 3.94
N ILE A 72 5.25 -6.52 3.67
CA ILE A 72 5.81 -6.42 2.32
C ILE A 72 6.52 -7.75 2.07
N ASP A 73 5.99 -8.55 1.14
CA ASP A 73 6.58 -9.84 0.77
C ASP A 73 7.81 -9.66 -0.14
N ASP A 74 8.37 -10.79 -0.56
CA ASP A 74 9.63 -10.84 -1.31
C ASP A 74 9.53 -10.19 -2.70
N HIS A 75 10.64 -9.67 -3.20
CA HIS A 75 10.74 -9.06 -4.53
C HIS A 75 9.76 -7.90 -4.76
N VAL A 76 9.42 -7.16 -3.70
CA VAL A 76 8.59 -5.96 -3.81
C VAL A 76 9.44 -4.72 -4.01
N THR A 77 9.00 -3.81 -4.88
CA THR A 77 9.63 -2.49 -5.07
C THR A 77 8.66 -1.36 -4.74
N LEU A 78 9.04 -0.49 -3.82
CA LEU A 78 8.35 0.78 -3.54
C LEU A 78 9.17 1.91 -4.16
N TYR A 79 8.63 2.56 -5.19
CA TYR A 79 9.29 3.67 -5.89
C TYR A 79 9.20 5.00 -5.10
N PRO A 80 9.92 6.06 -5.51
CA PRO A 80 10.01 7.28 -4.72
C PRO A 80 8.65 7.89 -4.34
N GLY A 81 8.55 8.36 -3.09
CA GLY A 81 7.39 9.11 -2.63
C GLY A 81 6.10 8.29 -2.46
N VAL A 82 6.16 6.96 -2.55
CA VAL A 82 4.99 6.11 -2.19
C VAL A 82 4.63 6.39 -0.73
N TYR A 83 3.35 6.59 -0.49
CA TYR A 83 2.79 6.93 0.81
C TYR A 83 1.89 5.80 1.31
N LEU A 84 2.18 5.29 2.50
CA LEU A 84 1.41 4.23 3.15
C LEU A 84 0.80 4.77 4.45
N SER A 85 -0.52 4.81 4.51
CA SER A 85 -1.28 5.19 5.70
C SER A 85 -2.08 4.00 6.20
N ILE A 86 -1.47 3.19 7.06
CA ILE A 86 -2.01 1.91 7.50
C ILE A 86 -3.28 2.11 8.34
N GLY A 87 -3.34 3.16 9.14
CA GLY A 87 -4.43 3.38 10.11
C GLY A 87 -4.11 2.79 11.48
N ARG A 88 -5.08 2.90 12.41
CA ARG A 88 -4.89 2.58 13.83
C ARG A 88 -5.88 1.57 14.40
N GLY A 89 -6.85 1.13 13.60
CA GLY A 89 -7.86 0.18 14.04
C GLY A 89 -7.34 -1.26 14.08
N GLU A 90 -8.11 -2.15 14.70
CA GLU A 90 -7.81 -3.59 14.71
C GLU A 90 -7.79 -4.17 13.29
N LYS A 91 -8.66 -3.67 12.40
CA LYS A 91 -8.76 -4.07 10.99
C LYS A 91 -7.77 -3.35 10.06
N SER A 92 -6.88 -2.51 10.60
CA SER A 92 -5.97 -1.70 9.80
C SER A 92 -4.74 -2.51 9.38
N PHE A 93 -4.58 -2.71 8.07
CA PHE A 93 -3.42 -3.39 7.49
C PHE A 93 -3.14 -2.95 6.06
N ILE A 94 -1.88 -3.07 5.65
CA ILE A 94 -1.44 -3.03 4.24
C ILE A 94 -0.53 -4.23 4.02
N HIS A 95 -0.97 -5.17 3.19
CA HIS A 95 -0.20 -6.34 2.79
C HIS A 95 0.10 -6.25 1.28
N ILE A 96 1.35 -6.43 0.90
CA ILE A 96 1.82 -6.35 -0.49
C ILE A 96 2.50 -7.67 -0.86
N GLY A 97 1.86 -8.43 -1.75
CA GLY A 97 2.31 -9.74 -2.20
C GLY A 97 3.52 -9.67 -3.11
N HIS A 98 4.23 -10.79 -3.19
CA HIS A 98 5.53 -10.88 -3.83
C HIS A 98 5.54 -10.47 -5.31
N HIS A 99 6.71 -10.06 -5.81
CA HIS A 99 6.93 -9.67 -7.21
C HIS A 99 6.00 -8.55 -7.69
N SER A 100 5.63 -7.66 -6.78
CA SER A 100 4.76 -6.51 -7.05
C SER A 100 5.54 -5.20 -6.95
N HIS A 101 5.02 -4.12 -7.54
CA HIS A 101 5.61 -2.80 -7.33
C HIS A 101 4.57 -1.69 -7.23
N CYS A 102 4.94 -0.65 -6.49
CA CYS A 102 4.21 0.61 -6.43
C CYS A 102 5.07 1.72 -7.00
N ALA A 103 4.69 2.22 -8.18
CA ALA A 103 5.34 3.32 -8.87
C ALA A 103 5.19 4.66 -8.10
N PRO A 104 5.93 5.72 -8.49
CA PRO A 104 6.06 6.92 -7.68
C PRO A 104 4.73 7.54 -7.24
N TYR A 105 4.71 8.02 -6.00
CA TYR A 105 3.59 8.77 -5.42
C TYR A 105 2.24 8.03 -5.37
N ALA A 106 2.23 6.69 -5.44
CA ALA A 106 1.05 5.92 -5.09
C ALA A 106 0.69 6.14 -3.61
N ALA A 107 -0.60 6.37 -3.34
CA ALA A 107 -1.12 6.55 -1.99
C ALA A 107 -1.96 5.34 -1.57
N LEU A 108 -1.45 4.58 -0.60
CA LEU A 108 -2.04 3.35 -0.11
C LEU A 108 -2.64 3.59 1.28
N TYR A 109 -3.98 3.60 1.39
CA TYR A 109 -4.63 3.62 2.69
C TYR A 109 -4.98 2.20 3.13
N GLY A 110 -4.72 1.88 4.40
CA GLY A 110 -4.98 0.56 4.98
C GLY A 110 -6.00 0.57 6.11
N HIS A 111 -6.64 1.70 6.41
CA HIS A 111 -7.46 1.84 7.62
C HIS A 111 -8.59 0.80 7.68
N GLY A 112 -9.22 0.53 6.52
CA GLY A 112 -10.22 -0.53 6.34
C GLY A 112 -9.66 -1.88 5.87
N GLY A 113 -8.34 -1.98 5.70
CA GLY A 113 -7.62 -3.12 5.14
C GLY A 113 -7.29 -2.97 3.66
N LEU A 114 -6.03 -3.17 3.28
CA LEU A 114 -5.58 -3.22 1.90
C LEU A 114 -4.76 -4.48 1.66
N GLU A 115 -5.30 -5.37 0.84
CA GLU A 115 -4.65 -6.61 0.41
C GLU A 115 -4.25 -6.46 -1.06
N ILE A 116 -2.96 -6.57 -1.35
CA ILE A 116 -2.43 -6.63 -2.72
C ILE A 116 -1.82 -8.01 -2.95
N GLY A 117 -2.43 -8.82 -3.82
CA GLY A 117 -1.90 -10.13 -4.19
C GLY A 117 -0.58 -10.06 -4.97
N PRO A 118 0.01 -11.22 -5.32
CA PRO A 118 1.30 -11.26 -6.00
C PRO A 118 1.21 -10.82 -7.47
N TYR A 119 2.36 -10.42 -8.02
CA TYR A 119 2.50 -9.99 -9.42
C TYR A 119 1.61 -8.79 -9.78
N CYS A 120 1.43 -7.85 -8.85
CA CYS A 120 0.63 -6.64 -9.07
C CYS A 120 1.52 -5.44 -9.41
N ASN A 121 1.17 -4.76 -10.51
CA ASN A 121 1.84 -3.55 -10.94
C ASN A 121 0.95 -2.33 -10.70
N ILE A 122 1.37 -1.46 -9.78
CA ILE A 122 0.63 -0.26 -9.40
C ILE A 122 1.34 0.96 -9.99
N ALA A 123 0.72 1.63 -10.95
CA ALA A 123 1.32 2.77 -11.62
C ALA A 123 1.31 4.06 -10.78
N ALA A 124 1.99 5.09 -11.27
CA ALA A 124 2.22 6.33 -10.52
C ALA A 124 0.90 7.03 -10.13
N HIS A 125 0.92 7.70 -8.98
CA HIS A 125 -0.19 8.54 -8.49
C HIS A 125 -1.53 7.82 -8.30
N THR A 126 -1.56 6.48 -8.21
CA THR A 126 -2.79 5.76 -7.89
C THR A 126 -3.19 5.97 -6.44
N VAL A 127 -4.49 5.95 -6.16
CA VAL A 127 -5.03 6.09 -4.80
C VAL A 127 -5.88 4.87 -4.43
N PHE A 128 -5.59 4.26 -3.29
CA PHE A 128 -6.39 3.17 -2.72
C PHE A 128 -7.12 3.69 -1.49
N ALA A 129 -8.36 4.15 -1.67
CA ALA A 129 -9.12 4.84 -0.63
C ALA A 129 -9.96 3.86 0.19
N THR A 130 -9.34 3.17 1.16
CA THR A 130 -10.05 2.31 2.14
C THR A 130 -10.85 3.10 3.18
N VAL A 131 -10.78 4.44 3.14
CA VAL A 131 -11.42 5.36 4.08
C VAL A 131 -12.05 6.52 3.33
N GLY A 132 -13.21 6.96 3.79
CA GLY A 132 -13.91 8.18 3.36
C GLY A 132 -14.74 8.75 4.50
N HIS A 133 -15.51 9.80 4.22
CA HIS A 133 -16.48 10.37 5.17
C HIS A 133 -17.91 9.96 4.79
N ASN A 134 -18.76 9.76 5.79
CA ASN A 134 -20.16 9.47 5.55
C ASN A 134 -20.92 10.72 5.07
N HIS A 135 -20.96 10.92 3.75
CA HIS A 135 -21.62 12.07 3.14
C HIS A 135 -23.17 12.06 3.23
N HIS A 136 -23.78 10.98 3.73
CA HIS A 136 -25.21 10.94 4.02
C HIS A 136 -25.56 11.65 5.33
N ILE A 137 -24.58 11.90 6.20
CA ILE A 137 -24.76 12.64 7.44
C ILE A 137 -24.62 14.14 7.13
N VAL A 138 -25.72 14.86 7.24
CA VAL A 138 -25.83 16.28 6.83
C VAL A 138 -26.09 17.24 8.01
N ASN A 139 -26.17 16.72 9.23
CA ASN A 139 -26.43 17.50 10.45
C ASN A 139 -25.16 17.95 11.20
N CYS A 140 -23.97 17.68 10.65
CA CYS A 140 -22.70 18.20 11.13
C CYS A 140 -21.75 18.51 9.94
N PRO A 141 -20.71 19.33 10.14
CA PRO A 141 -19.67 19.52 9.14
C PRO A 141 -18.99 18.20 8.76
N MET A 142 -18.57 18.04 7.50
CA MET A 142 -17.96 16.79 6.99
C MET A 142 -16.74 16.33 7.83
N ALA A 143 -15.96 17.28 8.36
CA ALA A 143 -14.81 16.98 9.22
C ALA A 143 -15.19 16.34 10.57
N GLN A 144 -16.46 16.44 10.98
CA GLN A 144 -17.01 15.81 12.19
C GLN A 144 -17.86 14.58 11.86
N ALA A 145 -18.22 14.38 10.58
CA ALA A 145 -18.97 13.21 10.15
C ALA A 145 -18.09 11.96 10.32
N PRO A 146 -18.65 10.86 10.89
CA PRO A 146 -17.90 9.64 11.09
C PRO A 146 -17.37 9.10 9.76
N GLY A 147 -16.17 8.51 9.83
CA GLY A 147 -15.55 7.86 8.69
C GLY A 147 -16.33 6.61 8.26
N VAL A 148 -16.33 6.36 6.96
CA VAL A 148 -16.68 5.06 6.39
C VAL A 148 -15.40 4.36 6.00
N ILE A 149 -15.27 3.09 6.38
CA ILE A 149 -14.08 2.30 6.14
C ILE A 149 -14.50 0.99 5.48
N GLY A 150 -13.66 0.47 4.60
CA GLY A 150 -13.92 -0.81 3.94
C GLY A 150 -12.68 -1.33 3.22
N PRO A 151 -12.55 -2.65 3.08
CA PRO A 151 -11.36 -3.25 2.52
C PRO A 151 -11.24 -3.00 1.02
N ILE A 152 -10.01 -3.04 0.52
CA ILE A 152 -9.71 -3.22 -0.90
C ILE A 152 -8.87 -4.49 -1.04
N THR A 153 -9.26 -5.36 -1.97
CA THR A 153 -8.55 -6.62 -2.23
C THR A 153 -8.21 -6.74 -3.70
N LEU A 154 -6.93 -6.89 -4.00
CA LEU A 154 -6.43 -7.26 -5.32
C LEU A 154 -6.04 -8.74 -5.26
N GLU A 155 -6.55 -9.55 -6.19
CA GLU A 155 -6.03 -10.89 -6.43
C GLU A 155 -4.62 -10.83 -7.09
N GLN A 156 -4.22 -11.85 -7.85
CA GLN A 156 -2.93 -11.91 -8.55
C GLN A 156 -2.97 -11.34 -9.97
N ASP A 157 -1.80 -10.95 -10.50
CA ASP A 157 -1.60 -10.52 -11.90
C ASP A 157 -2.49 -9.31 -12.30
N ILE A 158 -2.44 -8.25 -11.49
CA ILE A 158 -3.24 -7.04 -11.71
C ILE A 158 -2.37 -5.88 -12.15
N TRP A 159 -2.89 -5.07 -13.07
CA TRP A 159 -2.29 -3.79 -13.43
C TRP A 159 -3.25 -2.64 -13.13
N ILE A 160 -2.81 -1.69 -12.31
CA ILE A 160 -3.52 -0.44 -12.03
C ILE A 160 -2.81 0.70 -12.77
N GLY A 161 -3.51 1.32 -13.72
CA GLY A 161 -3.01 2.42 -14.53
C GLY A 161 -2.84 3.72 -13.75
N ALA A 162 -1.99 4.61 -14.26
CA ALA A 162 -1.60 5.82 -13.54
C ALA A 162 -2.80 6.71 -13.19
N ASN A 163 -2.76 7.35 -12.03
CA ASN A 163 -3.85 8.21 -11.50
C ASN A 163 -5.20 7.50 -11.29
N ALA A 164 -5.26 6.17 -11.33
CA ALA A 164 -6.50 5.46 -11.01
C ALA A 164 -6.82 5.55 -9.51
N THR A 165 -8.10 5.61 -9.18
CA THR A 165 -8.58 5.58 -7.79
C THR A 165 -9.43 4.33 -7.56
N ILE A 166 -9.09 3.55 -6.54
CA ILE A 166 -9.82 2.37 -6.11
C ILE A 166 -10.54 2.69 -4.80
N LEU A 167 -11.87 2.56 -4.76
CA LEU A 167 -12.67 2.86 -3.57
C LEU A 167 -12.84 1.65 -2.66
N ALA A 168 -13.05 1.93 -1.37
CA ALA A 168 -13.38 0.93 -0.35
C ALA A 168 -14.50 -0.02 -0.76
N ASN A 169 -14.46 -1.24 -0.21
CA ASN A 169 -15.38 -2.35 -0.50
C ASN A 169 -15.32 -2.81 -1.97
N THR A 170 -14.10 -2.91 -2.51
CA THR A 170 -13.87 -3.36 -3.88
C THR A 170 -12.88 -4.52 -3.92
N ARG A 171 -13.22 -5.54 -4.70
CA ARG A 171 -12.36 -6.67 -5.06
C ARG A 171 -11.99 -6.63 -6.54
N ILE A 172 -10.69 -6.62 -6.84
CA ILE A 172 -10.15 -6.68 -8.19
C ILE A 172 -9.76 -8.13 -8.47
N ALA A 173 -10.47 -8.78 -9.38
CA ALA A 173 -10.27 -10.17 -9.73
C ALA A 173 -8.98 -10.40 -10.54
N GLN A 174 -8.48 -11.64 -10.52
CA GLN A 174 -7.22 -12.03 -11.15
C GLN A 174 -7.13 -11.56 -12.61
N GLY A 175 -5.95 -11.10 -13.01
CA GLY A 175 -5.66 -10.76 -14.40
C GLY A 175 -6.27 -9.44 -14.86
N CYS A 176 -6.89 -8.65 -13.98
CA CYS A 176 -7.57 -7.42 -14.38
C CYS A 176 -6.61 -6.26 -14.69
N VAL A 177 -7.05 -5.39 -15.59
CA VAL A 177 -6.42 -4.10 -15.85
C VAL A 177 -7.40 -2.99 -15.49
N ILE A 178 -6.98 -2.06 -14.63
CA ILE A 178 -7.70 -0.81 -14.37
C ILE A 178 -6.99 0.30 -15.13
N GLY A 179 -7.74 1.00 -15.98
CA GLY A 179 -7.21 2.06 -16.83
C GLY A 179 -6.64 3.25 -16.08
N ALA A 180 -5.74 3.98 -16.73
CA ALA A 180 -5.30 5.27 -16.23
C ALA A 180 -6.49 6.24 -16.04
N ASN A 181 -6.44 7.06 -14.99
CA ASN A 181 -7.50 7.98 -14.57
C ASN A 181 -8.88 7.33 -14.31
N ALA A 182 -8.96 6.00 -14.16
CA ALA A 182 -10.22 5.32 -13.88
C ALA A 182 -10.58 5.40 -12.39
N VAL A 183 -11.87 5.42 -12.06
CA VAL A 183 -12.35 5.35 -10.67
C VAL A 183 -13.16 4.06 -10.49
N LEU A 184 -12.56 3.07 -9.85
CA LEU A 184 -13.19 1.78 -9.61
C LEU A 184 -14.03 1.84 -8.33
N THR A 185 -15.33 1.58 -8.47
CA THR A 185 -16.33 1.70 -7.40
C THR A 185 -17.01 0.38 -7.05
N LYS A 186 -16.70 -0.70 -7.78
CA LYS A 186 -17.34 -2.02 -7.67
C LYS A 186 -16.36 -3.11 -8.06
N ASP A 187 -16.65 -4.32 -7.60
CA ASP A 187 -15.88 -5.52 -7.92
C ASP A 187 -15.74 -5.75 -9.43
N THR A 188 -14.61 -6.35 -9.79
CA THR A 188 -14.34 -6.77 -11.17
C THR A 188 -14.55 -8.27 -11.37
N GLN A 189 -14.80 -8.64 -12.63
CA GLN A 189 -14.74 -10.00 -13.13
C GLN A 189 -13.34 -10.32 -13.68
N PRO A 190 -12.83 -11.57 -13.54
CA PRO A 190 -11.49 -11.96 -13.94
C PRO A 190 -11.11 -11.58 -15.37
N ARG A 191 -9.84 -11.23 -15.57
CA ARG A 191 -9.22 -10.90 -16.88
C ARG A 191 -9.97 -9.79 -17.64
N GLY A 192 -10.62 -8.87 -16.93
CA GLY A 192 -11.30 -7.73 -17.54
C GLY A 192 -10.43 -6.48 -17.59
N VAL A 193 -10.65 -5.65 -18.60
CA VAL A 193 -10.11 -4.29 -18.69
C VAL A 193 -11.21 -3.31 -18.32
N TYR A 194 -10.96 -2.45 -17.34
CA TYR A 194 -11.93 -1.48 -16.79
C TYR A 194 -11.44 -0.06 -17.01
N MET A 195 -12.27 0.81 -17.59
CA MET A 195 -11.90 2.20 -17.91
C MET A 195 -13.01 3.17 -17.50
N GLY A 196 -12.65 4.42 -17.19
CA GLY A 196 -13.59 5.54 -17.01
C GLY A 196 -13.96 5.87 -15.56
N VAL A 197 -14.90 6.81 -15.40
CA VAL A 197 -15.42 7.31 -14.12
C VAL A 197 -16.95 7.30 -14.15
N PRO A 198 -17.62 6.36 -13.47
CA PRO A 198 -17.05 5.18 -12.82
C PRO A 198 -16.47 4.19 -13.85
N ALA A 199 -15.48 3.39 -13.42
CA ALA A 199 -14.83 2.41 -14.26
C ALA A 199 -15.80 1.29 -14.66
N LYS A 200 -15.86 0.97 -15.96
CA LYS A 200 -16.69 -0.11 -16.50
C LYS A 200 -15.84 -1.05 -17.32
N ARG A 201 -16.21 -2.34 -17.35
CA ARG A 201 -15.59 -3.34 -18.19
C ARG A 201 -15.76 -2.93 -19.66
N VAL A 202 -14.65 -2.78 -20.38
CA VAL A 202 -14.65 -2.40 -21.81
C VAL A 202 -14.30 -3.57 -22.73
N LYS A 203 -13.48 -4.51 -22.25
CA LYS A 203 -13.08 -5.72 -22.98
C LYS A 203 -12.44 -6.74 -22.03
N ASP A 204 -12.12 -7.91 -22.57
CA ASP A 204 -11.22 -8.88 -21.96
C ASP A 204 -9.76 -8.41 -22.14
N ARG A 205 -8.86 -8.83 -21.24
CA ARG A 205 -7.41 -8.55 -21.30
C ARG A 205 -6.75 -9.28 -22.47
#